data_AF-A0AA35SQH9-F1
#
_entry.id   AF-A0AA35SQH9-F1
#
_cell.length_a   1.000
_cell.length_b   1.000
_cell.length_c   1.000
_cell.angle_alpha   90.00
_cell.angle_beta   90.00
_cell.angle_gamma   90.00
#
_symmetry.space_group_name_H-M   'P 1'
#
loop_
_entity.id
_entity.type
_entity.pdbx_description
1 polymer ?
#
loop_
_entity_poly.entity_id
_entity_poly.type
_entity_poly.pdbx_seq_one_letter_code
_entity_poly.pdbx_strand_id
1 'polypeptide(L)'
;MDRELADVNHKLTQKEEELIGKQVQLTQTEAELTRAQEILKRQQQEMEEMMSPASYVSRVSGPGLISATVNKPTHLFVKLTQSSGRACTLQVDVTAQLDFVSQDRVAGKSSVRHKIDIPVVMKSPSQYEMSYTAQSRGQRKIHVHVNNIEIDGSPFTVTVYPDPSHLGRPVKIVTGLTKPFGIAFNNQQCMIVSELGGHQLTLFDTRGHKIMTFGTYGGNPEQMIYPTGVVTDRSDNVYVSSEHKLQKFNSSGVFIKGTGQMGKREGEFYDPCGATLYNNTLYVCDAHNHRIQVFDLDLNFVRSIGTYGNGSGQFDKPLDVKFDIAGNMYVADFGNERLQVMDADGNFISAFGQEGEGKLRGPSAVHIADMYVYVSDWRGDCINVYETSGNFITSFGKHGEKEGDFRAPYCITSCADGYIYVCDNGNYRVQIF
;
A
#
# COMPACT_ATOMS: atom_id res chain seq x y z
N MET A 1 18.27 -40.41 104.28
CA MET A 1 16.94 -40.45 103.63
C MET A 1 16.47 -39.05 103.24
N ASP A 2 16.28 -38.10 104.17
CA ASP A 2 15.71 -36.78 103.81
C ASP A 2 16.60 -35.86 102.96
N ARG A 3 17.94 -35.93 103.09
CA ARG A 3 18.86 -35.12 102.26
C ARG A 3 19.00 -35.61 100.82
N GLU A 4 18.93 -36.92 100.59
CA GLU A 4 19.00 -37.51 99.25
C GLU A 4 17.71 -37.25 98.46
N LEU A 5 16.56 -37.28 99.12
CA LEU A 5 15.27 -36.94 98.50
C LEU A 5 15.22 -35.47 98.05
N ALA A 6 15.80 -34.55 98.84
CA ALA A 6 15.89 -33.13 98.51
C ALA A 6 16.81 -32.86 97.32
N ASP A 7 17.97 -33.53 97.22
CA ASP A 7 18.90 -33.41 96.08
C ASP A 7 18.29 -33.96 94.78
N VAL A 8 17.57 -35.09 94.87
CA VAL A 8 16.84 -35.66 93.73
C VAL A 8 15.72 -34.74 93.25
N ASN A 9 14.93 -34.18 94.18
CA ASN A 9 13.88 -33.21 93.81
C ASN A 9 14.47 -31.94 93.19
N HIS A 10 15.57 -31.41 93.71
CA HIS A 10 16.21 -30.24 93.13
C HIS A 10 16.72 -30.48 91.71
N LYS A 11 17.34 -31.65 91.46
CA LYS A 11 17.77 -32.07 90.12
C LYS A 11 16.60 -32.30 89.17
N LEU A 12 15.48 -32.83 89.66
CA LEU A 12 14.24 -32.99 88.89
C LEU A 12 13.68 -31.65 88.46
N THR A 13 13.57 -30.68 89.38
CA THR A 13 13.07 -29.33 89.07
C THR A 13 13.97 -28.61 88.06
N GLN A 14 15.31 -28.71 88.21
CA GLN A 14 16.24 -28.15 87.22
C GLN A 14 16.07 -28.78 85.83
N LYS A 15 15.82 -30.09 85.77
CA LYS A 15 15.61 -30.81 84.51
C LYS A 15 14.26 -30.47 83.88
N GLU A 16 13.23 -30.24 84.68
CA GLU A 16 11.92 -29.74 84.22
C GLU A 16 12.04 -28.33 83.64
N GLU A 17 12.75 -27.42 84.29
CA GLU A 17 13.02 -26.07 83.77
C GLU A 17 13.80 -26.11 82.45
N GLU A 18 14.80 -27.01 82.34
CA GLU A 18 15.56 -27.21 81.10
C GLU A 18 14.67 -27.76 79.96
N LEU A 19 13.77 -28.70 80.28
CA LEU A 19 12.80 -29.27 79.33
C LEU A 19 11.80 -28.22 78.85
N ILE A 20 11.30 -27.36 79.74
CA ILE A 20 10.40 -26.26 79.40
C ILE A 20 11.13 -25.26 78.49
N GLY A 21 12.39 -24.91 78.81
CA GLY A 21 13.21 -24.04 77.97
C GLY A 21 13.40 -24.61 76.55
N LYS A 22 13.71 -25.90 76.45
CA LYS A 22 13.81 -26.60 75.15
C LYS A 22 12.48 -26.65 74.40
N GLN A 23 11.36 -26.84 75.10
CA GLN A 23 10.03 -26.86 74.48
C GLN A 23 9.66 -25.48 73.91
N VAL A 24 9.93 -24.39 74.64
CA VAL A 24 9.70 -23.02 74.14
C VAL A 24 10.54 -22.74 72.90
N GLN A 25 11.81 -23.16 72.90
CA GLN A 25 12.72 -22.99 71.78
C GLN A 25 12.30 -23.81 70.55
N LEU A 26 11.82 -25.04 70.76
CA LEU A 26 11.23 -25.86 69.69
C LEU A 26 10.01 -25.15 69.07
N THR A 27 9.12 -24.61 69.92
CA THR A 27 7.90 -23.93 69.46
C THR A 27 8.21 -22.66 68.66
N GLN A 28 9.24 -21.90 69.04
CA GLN A 28 9.72 -20.76 68.24
C GLN A 28 10.27 -21.19 66.89
N THR A 29 11.05 -22.28 66.87
CA THR A 29 11.65 -22.81 65.64
C THR A 29 10.59 -23.32 64.67
N GLU A 30 9.52 -23.96 65.17
CA GLU A 30 8.38 -24.41 64.37
C GLU A 30 7.60 -23.24 63.76
N ALA A 31 7.44 -22.14 64.49
CA ALA A 31 6.79 -20.93 63.99
C ALA A 31 7.60 -20.25 62.87
N GLU A 32 8.93 -20.21 63.01
CA GLU A 32 9.83 -19.69 61.97
C GLU A 32 9.82 -20.58 60.71
N LEU A 33 9.83 -21.91 60.88
CA LEU A 33 9.73 -22.86 59.79
C LEU A 33 8.41 -22.70 59.02
N THR A 34 7.30 -22.51 59.74
CA THR A 34 5.98 -22.29 59.14
C THR A 34 5.95 -21.00 58.30
N ARG A 35 6.52 -19.90 58.82
CA ARG A 35 6.66 -18.64 58.06
C ARG A 35 7.53 -18.82 56.81
N ALA A 36 8.65 -19.53 56.94
CA ALA A 36 9.53 -19.81 55.80
C ALA A 36 8.81 -20.64 54.72
N GLN A 37 8.01 -21.63 55.12
CA GLN A 37 7.19 -22.43 54.20
C GLN A 37 6.10 -21.59 53.51
N GLU A 38 5.44 -20.67 54.21
CA GLU A 38 4.47 -19.76 53.60
C GLU A 38 5.12 -18.80 52.60
N ILE A 39 6.31 -18.28 52.90
CA ILE A 39 7.09 -17.45 51.97
C ILE A 39 7.46 -18.27 50.73
N LEU A 40 7.96 -19.49 50.91
CA LEU A 40 8.31 -20.37 49.80
C LEU A 40 7.09 -20.69 48.93
N LYS A 41 5.94 -20.94 49.55
CA LYS A 41 4.69 -21.25 48.85
C LYS A 41 4.17 -20.04 48.07
N ARG A 42 4.27 -18.82 48.63
CA ARG A 42 3.98 -17.57 47.88
C ARG A 42 4.92 -17.37 46.71
N GLN A 43 6.22 -17.59 46.90
CA GLN A 43 7.20 -17.48 45.82
C GLN A 43 6.95 -18.52 44.72
N GLN A 44 6.55 -19.75 45.08
CA GLN A 44 6.15 -20.77 44.11
C GLN A 44 4.89 -20.38 43.35
N GLN A 45 3.87 -19.85 44.03
CA GLN A 45 2.64 -19.41 43.40
C GLN A 45 2.86 -18.19 42.47
N GLU A 46 3.67 -17.22 42.88
CA GLU A 46 4.09 -16.09 42.03
C GLU A 46 4.88 -16.59 40.81
N MET A 47 5.73 -17.60 40.98
CA MET A 47 6.46 -18.24 39.88
C MET A 47 5.53 -18.99 38.93
N GLU A 48 4.51 -19.71 39.43
CA GLU A 48 3.49 -20.38 38.61
C GLU A 48 2.58 -19.38 37.86
N GLU A 49 2.17 -18.29 38.49
CA GLU A 49 1.39 -17.23 37.84
C GLU A 49 2.22 -16.46 36.80
N MET A 50 3.51 -16.23 37.05
CA MET A 50 4.43 -15.71 36.04
C MET A 50 4.65 -16.71 34.89
N MET A 51 4.70 -18.01 35.16
CA MET A 51 4.90 -19.03 34.12
C MET A 51 3.60 -19.41 33.40
N SER A 52 2.44 -18.91 33.87
CA SER A 52 1.14 -19.10 33.24
C SER A 52 1.13 -18.49 31.84
N PRO A 53 0.77 -19.26 30.79
CA PRO A 53 0.71 -18.71 29.44
C PRO A 53 -0.31 -17.58 29.24
N ALA A 54 -1.29 -17.47 30.14
CA ALA A 54 -2.34 -16.45 30.09
C ALA A 54 -1.93 -15.11 30.73
N SER A 55 -0.75 -15.01 31.36
CA SER A 55 -0.33 -13.80 32.09
C SER A 55 0.45 -12.80 31.23
N TYR A 56 0.67 -13.08 29.94
CA TYR A 56 1.40 -12.21 29.03
C TYR A 56 0.48 -11.59 27.98
N VAL A 57 0.43 -10.25 27.95
CA VAL A 57 -0.10 -9.49 26.83
C VAL A 57 1.08 -9.19 25.90
N SER A 58 1.11 -9.85 24.75
CA SER A 58 2.09 -9.58 23.68
C SER A 58 1.49 -8.58 22.69
N ARG A 59 2.18 -7.46 22.45
CA ARG A 59 1.86 -6.57 21.33
C ARG A 59 2.89 -6.78 20.24
N VAL A 60 2.42 -7.06 19.03
CA VAL A 60 3.28 -7.04 17.83
C VAL A 60 3.16 -5.69 17.16
N SER A 61 4.27 -5.17 16.67
CA SER A 61 4.32 -3.90 15.95
C SER A 61 5.40 -3.93 14.87
N GLY A 62 5.37 -2.94 14.00
CA GLY A 62 6.36 -2.77 12.93
C GLY A 62 5.72 -2.86 11.54
N PRO A 63 6.37 -2.27 10.53
CA PRO A 63 5.84 -2.19 9.17
C PRO A 63 5.61 -3.57 8.55
N GLY A 64 6.42 -4.57 8.94
CA GLY A 64 6.36 -5.93 8.46
C GLY A 64 5.10 -6.72 8.78
N LEU A 65 4.18 -6.17 9.56
CA LEU A 65 2.85 -6.74 9.83
C LEU A 65 1.81 -6.37 8.78
N ILE A 66 2.05 -5.29 8.01
CA ILE A 66 1.06 -4.72 7.08
C ILE A 66 1.58 -4.83 5.66
N SER A 67 2.84 -4.46 5.44
CA SER A 67 3.47 -4.42 4.12
C SER A 67 4.91 -4.90 4.15
N ALA A 68 5.34 -5.51 3.05
CA ALA A 68 6.74 -5.84 2.77
C ALA A 68 7.06 -5.57 1.30
N THR A 69 8.34 -5.47 0.97
CA THR A 69 8.80 -5.35 -0.42
C THR A 69 9.56 -6.60 -0.82
N VAL A 70 9.32 -7.09 -2.03
CA VAL A 70 10.01 -8.26 -2.59
C VAL A 70 11.53 -8.07 -2.48
N ASN A 71 12.22 -9.09 -1.99
CA ASN A 71 13.67 -9.15 -1.81
C ASN A 71 14.27 -8.13 -0.82
N LYS A 72 13.45 -7.42 -0.04
CA LYS A 72 13.91 -6.51 1.03
C LYS A 72 13.69 -7.15 2.41
N PRO A 73 14.70 -7.09 3.30
CA PRO A 73 14.51 -7.47 4.70
C PRO A 73 13.41 -6.64 5.35
N THR A 74 12.47 -7.31 6.01
CA THR A 74 11.28 -6.69 6.60
C THR A 74 11.20 -7.07 8.07
N HIS A 75 11.13 -6.06 8.94
CA HIS A 75 11.24 -6.22 10.38
C HIS A 75 9.89 -6.10 11.09
N LEU A 76 9.70 -6.91 12.13
CA LEU A 76 8.62 -6.78 13.10
C LEU A 76 9.12 -7.04 14.52
N PHE A 77 8.42 -6.47 15.49
CA PHE A 77 8.82 -6.42 16.89
C PHE A 77 7.71 -6.97 17.77
N VAL A 78 8.07 -7.90 18.66
CA VAL A 78 7.17 -8.39 19.72
C VAL A 78 7.60 -7.74 21.03
N LYS A 79 6.67 -7.04 21.65
CA LYS A 79 6.82 -6.49 23.00
C LYS A 79 5.93 -7.28 23.96
N LEU A 80 6.54 -7.86 24.99
CA LEU A 80 5.85 -8.63 26.01
C LEU A 80 5.62 -7.79 27.27
N THR A 81 4.37 -7.80 27.73
CA THR A 81 3.96 -7.19 28.99
C THR A 81 3.24 -8.22 29.84
N GLN A 82 3.44 -8.17 31.16
CA GLN A 82 2.64 -8.94 32.10
C GLN A 82 1.21 -8.39 32.15
N SER A 83 0.27 -9.17 32.69
CA SER A 83 -1.12 -8.75 32.95
C SER A 83 -1.21 -7.48 33.81
N SER A 84 -0.20 -7.22 34.64
CA SER A 84 -0.03 -5.99 35.42
C SER A 84 0.34 -4.74 34.60
N GLY A 85 0.62 -4.88 33.30
CA GLY A 85 1.11 -3.84 32.40
C GLY A 85 2.62 -3.59 32.46
N ARG A 86 3.36 -4.29 33.34
CA ARG A 86 4.82 -4.18 33.44
C ARG A 86 5.53 -4.95 32.33
N ALA A 87 6.74 -4.53 31.97
CA ALA A 87 7.56 -5.25 31.00
C ALA A 87 7.94 -6.65 31.53
N CYS A 88 7.92 -7.64 30.65
CA CYS A 88 8.37 -8.99 31.01
C CYS A 88 9.86 -8.98 31.40
N THR A 89 10.21 -9.61 32.51
CA THR A 89 11.60 -9.79 32.96
C THR A 89 12.09 -11.22 32.75
N LEU A 90 11.19 -12.15 32.45
CA LEU A 90 11.48 -13.56 32.21
C LEU A 90 11.69 -13.80 30.72
N GLN A 91 12.70 -14.61 30.41
CA GLN A 91 12.89 -15.11 29.07
C GLN A 91 11.81 -16.15 28.76
N VAL A 92 11.07 -15.92 27.69
CA VAL A 92 10.07 -16.85 27.15
C VAL A 92 10.44 -17.29 25.74
N ASP A 93 9.85 -18.39 25.29
CA ASP A 93 10.02 -18.86 23.91
C ASP A 93 9.10 -18.06 22.98
N VAL A 94 9.68 -17.46 21.95
CA VAL A 94 8.94 -16.67 20.95
C VAL A 94 9.30 -17.24 19.59
N THR A 95 8.29 -17.70 18.85
CA THR A 95 8.45 -18.24 17.50
C THR A 95 7.55 -17.52 16.53
N ALA A 96 7.97 -17.44 15.27
CA ALA A 96 7.15 -16.88 14.20
C ALA A 96 7.30 -17.67 12.91
N GLN A 97 6.22 -17.76 12.14
CA GLN A 97 6.16 -18.51 10.89
C GLN A 97 5.39 -17.73 9.83
N LEU A 98 5.97 -17.64 8.64
CA LEU A 98 5.36 -17.08 7.44
C LEU A 98 4.66 -18.19 6.65
N ASP A 99 3.35 -18.04 6.41
CA ASP A 99 2.51 -18.98 5.67
C ASP A 99 1.94 -18.33 4.42
N PHE A 100 2.06 -18.99 3.27
CA PHE A 100 1.48 -18.52 2.02
C PHE A 100 1.29 -19.61 0.97
N VAL A 101 0.50 -19.28 -0.05
CA VAL A 101 0.21 -20.17 -1.16
C VAL A 101 0.77 -19.59 -2.45
N SER A 102 1.59 -20.36 -3.17
CA SER A 102 2.03 -20.01 -4.53
C SER A 102 1.26 -20.82 -5.57
N GLN A 103 0.93 -20.18 -6.70
CA GLN A 103 0.44 -20.87 -7.88
C GLN A 103 1.61 -21.18 -8.81
N ASP A 104 1.73 -22.44 -9.23
CA ASP A 104 2.71 -22.83 -10.24
C ASP A 104 2.26 -22.34 -11.61
N ARG A 105 3.10 -21.55 -12.29
CA ARG A 105 2.75 -20.93 -13.59
C ARG A 105 2.79 -21.91 -14.78
N VAL A 106 3.20 -23.16 -14.54
CA VAL A 106 3.27 -24.21 -15.57
C VAL A 106 2.02 -25.10 -15.47
N ALA A 107 1.13 -24.97 -16.45
CA ALA A 107 0.08 -25.92 -16.82
C ALA A 107 -0.72 -26.61 -15.66
N GLY A 108 -1.64 -25.87 -15.06
CA GLY A 108 -2.94 -26.42 -14.66
C GLY A 108 -3.03 -27.37 -13.45
N LYS A 109 -2.04 -27.44 -12.53
CA LYS A 109 -2.21 -28.16 -11.25
C LYS A 109 -1.54 -27.53 -10.02
N SER A 110 -2.26 -27.70 -8.91
CA SER A 110 -1.92 -27.64 -7.48
C SER A 110 -1.22 -26.39 -6.94
N SER A 111 -1.95 -25.65 -6.10
CA SER A 111 -1.41 -24.63 -5.22
C SER A 111 -0.47 -25.24 -4.18
N VAL A 112 0.76 -24.71 -4.06
CA VAL A 112 1.73 -25.16 -3.04
C VAL A 112 1.66 -24.22 -1.85
N ARG A 113 1.44 -24.77 -0.65
CA ARG A 113 1.49 -24.02 0.60
C ARG A 113 2.90 -24.07 1.17
N HIS A 114 3.45 -22.91 1.46
CA HIS A 114 4.77 -22.71 2.05
C HIS A 114 4.61 -22.27 3.50
N LYS A 115 5.45 -22.83 4.37
CA LYS A 115 5.60 -22.44 5.76
C LYS A 115 7.09 -22.23 6.03
N ILE A 116 7.47 -21.00 6.37
CA ILE A 116 8.86 -20.61 6.56
C ILE A 116 9.01 -20.05 7.96
N ASP A 117 9.87 -20.65 8.77
CA ASP A 117 10.16 -20.13 10.10
C ASP A 117 10.93 -18.81 9.99
N ILE A 118 10.48 -17.81 10.73
CA ILE A 118 11.09 -16.48 10.77
C ILE A 118 12.11 -16.47 11.92
N PRO A 119 13.38 -16.14 11.66
CA PRO A 119 14.37 -16.00 12.72
C PRO A 119 13.94 -14.96 13.76
N VAL A 120 14.00 -15.33 15.04
CA VAL A 120 13.67 -14.47 16.18
C VAL A 120 14.94 -14.15 16.95
N VAL A 121 15.20 -12.85 17.14
CA VAL A 121 16.35 -12.33 17.89
C VAL A 121 15.84 -11.63 19.14
N MET A 122 16.19 -12.17 20.31
CA MET A 122 15.88 -11.52 21.58
C MET A 122 16.81 -10.33 21.81
N LYS A 123 16.23 -9.17 22.11
CA LYS A 123 16.96 -7.95 22.50
C LYS A 123 16.96 -7.74 24.01
N SER A 124 15.84 -8.10 24.64
CA SER A 124 15.69 -8.16 26.10
C SER A 124 14.59 -9.17 26.43
N PRO A 125 14.41 -9.57 27.70
CA PRO A 125 13.31 -10.47 28.09
C PRO A 125 11.90 -9.98 27.70
N SER A 126 11.72 -8.67 27.45
CA SER A 126 10.45 -8.09 27.01
C SER A 126 10.39 -7.71 25.54
N GLN A 127 11.48 -7.87 24.77
CA GLN A 127 11.58 -7.37 23.40
C GLN A 127 12.29 -8.35 22.48
N TYR A 128 11.59 -8.72 21.42
CA TYR A 128 12.06 -9.62 20.39
C TYR A 128 11.92 -8.94 19.03
N GLU A 129 12.97 -9.04 18.22
CA GLU A 129 12.99 -8.57 16.84
C GLU A 129 13.00 -9.77 15.91
N MET A 130 12.20 -9.72 14.85
CA MET A 130 12.16 -10.73 13.80
C MET A 130 12.33 -10.04 12.45
N SER A 131 12.96 -10.75 11.51
CA SER A 131 13.15 -10.26 10.14
C SER A 131 12.92 -11.37 9.13
N TYR A 132 12.17 -11.07 8.07
CA TYR A 132 11.96 -11.99 6.96
C TYR A 132 12.15 -11.27 5.62
N THR A 133 12.45 -12.03 4.58
CA THR A 133 12.60 -11.51 3.20
C THR A 133 11.73 -12.32 2.26
N ALA A 134 10.64 -11.70 1.78
CA ALA A 134 9.73 -12.35 0.85
C ALA A 134 10.28 -12.33 -0.58
N GLN A 135 10.27 -13.49 -1.26
CA GLN A 135 10.83 -13.65 -2.61
C GLN A 135 9.81 -13.40 -3.73
N SER A 136 8.54 -13.17 -3.38
CA SER A 136 7.45 -13.00 -4.34
C SER A 136 6.33 -12.13 -3.77
N ARG A 137 5.62 -11.43 -4.65
CA ARG A 137 4.49 -10.56 -4.30
C ARG A 137 3.29 -11.34 -3.77
N GLY A 138 2.35 -10.63 -3.14
CA GLY A 138 1.05 -11.11 -2.70
C GLY A 138 0.92 -11.24 -1.19
N GLN A 139 -0.24 -11.72 -0.75
CA GLN A 139 -0.55 -11.82 0.68
C GLN A 139 0.17 -12.99 1.35
N ARG A 140 0.64 -12.77 2.57
CA ARG A 140 1.23 -13.77 3.46
C ARG A 140 0.58 -13.66 4.83
N LYS A 141 0.55 -14.76 5.58
CA LYS A 141 0.12 -14.79 6.97
C LYS A 141 1.32 -14.98 7.88
N ILE A 142 1.47 -14.13 8.89
CA ILE A 142 2.51 -14.25 9.91
C ILE A 142 1.85 -14.76 11.18
N HIS A 143 2.19 -15.99 11.54
CA HIS A 143 1.83 -16.62 12.80
C HIS A 143 2.91 -16.29 13.83
N VAL A 144 2.53 -15.83 15.02
CA VAL A 144 3.45 -15.52 16.12
C VAL A 144 2.96 -16.26 17.36
N HIS A 145 3.87 -16.98 18.02
CA HIS A 145 3.56 -17.75 19.21
C HIS A 145 4.48 -17.34 20.36
N VAL A 146 3.93 -17.32 21.58
CA VAL A 146 4.68 -17.18 22.82
C VAL A 146 4.42 -18.44 23.64
N ASN A 147 5.48 -19.18 24.01
CA ASN A 147 5.40 -20.48 24.67
C ASN A 147 4.44 -21.45 23.95
N ASN A 148 4.54 -21.53 22.61
CA ASN A 148 3.70 -22.33 21.72
C ASN A 148 2.20 -21.95 21.67
N ILE A 149 1.81 -20.81 22.24
CA ILE A 149 0.44 -20.29 22.13
C ILE A 149 0.41 -19.13 21.15
N GLU A 150 -0.47 -19.22 20.16
CA GLU A 150 -0.69 -18.17 19.17
C GLU A 150 -1.26 -16.94 19.86
N ILE A 151 -0.65 -15.79 19.62
CA ILE A 151 -0.99 -14.56 20.33
C ILE A 151 -2.19 -13.85 19.72
N ASP A 152 -2.81 -12.98 20.51
CA ASP A 152 -3.93 -12.15 20.05
C ASP A 152 -3.59 -11.35 18.79
N GLY A 153 -4.48 -11.41 17.80
CA GLY A 153 -4.33 -10.77 16.49
C GLY A 153 -3.55 -11.58 15.46
N SER A 154 -2.88 -12.66 15.87
CA SER A 154 -2.24 -13.60 14.94
C SER A 154 -3.29 -14.59 14.36
N PRO A 155 -3.20 -14.97 13.08
CA PRO A 155 -2.20 -14.56 12.10
C PRO A 155 -2.42 -13.14 11.55
N PHE A 156 -1.31 -12.41 11.40
CA PHE A 156 -1.30 -11.09 10.76
C PHE A 156 -1.21 -11.24 9.24
N THR A 157 -2.01 -10.47 8.49
CA THR A 157 -1.95 -10.48 7.02
C THR A 157 -1.02 -9.38 6.54
N VAL A 158 0.08 -9.76 5.90
CA VAL A 158 1.01 -8.83 5.25
C VAL A 158 0.88 -8.92 3.74
N THR A 159 0.87 -7.77 3.06
CA THR A 159 0.92 -7.71 1.60
C THR A 159 2.34 -7.43 1.15
N VAL A 160 2.90 -8.31 0.31
CA VAL A 160 4.23 -8.14 -0.28
C VAL A 160 4.10 -7.47 -1.65
N TYR A 161 4.75 -6.32 -1.82
CA TYR A 161 4.71 -5.51 -3.03
C TYR A 161 5.99 -5.63 -3.87
N PRO A 162 5.91 -5.47 -5.21
CA PRO A 162 7.10 -5.41 -6.06
C PRO A 162 8.06 -4.30 -5.62
N ASP A 163 9.37 -4.52 -5.77
CA ASP A 163 10.36 -3.46 -5.55
C ASP A 163 10.43 -2.54 -6.79
N PRO A 164 10.05 -1.25 -6.68
CA PRO A 164 10.07 -0.34 -7.81
C PRO A 164 11.49 -0.02 -8.30
N SER A 165 12.53 -0.35 -7.54
CA SER A 165 13.93 -0.12 -7.96
C SER A 165 14.37 -0.98 -9.16
N HIS A 166 13.61 -2.03 -9.49
CA HIS A 166 13.82 -2.82 -10.71
C HIS A 166 13.17 -2.20 -11.96
N LEU A 167 12.33 -1.18 -11.80
CA LEU A 167 11.71 -0.49 -12.94
C LEU A 167 12.75 0.29 -13.74
N GLY A 168 12.50 0.45 -15.05
CA GLY A 168 13.43 1.11 -15.98
C GLY A 168 13.92 0.25 -17.14
N ARG A 169 13.65 -1.06 -17.14
CA ARG A 169 13.82 -1.91 -18.33
C ARG A 169 12.45 -2.40 -18.81
N PRO A 170 12.00 -1.99 -20.01
CA PRO A 170 10.73 -2.45 -20.52
C PRO A 170 10.81 -3.94 -20.86
N VAL A 171 9.74 -4.68 -20.54
CA VAL A 171 9.56 -6.08 -20.97
C VAL A 171 8.98 -6.17 -22.38
N LYS A 172 8.34 -5.11 -22.86
CA LYS A 172 7.71 -5.04 -24.18
C LYS A 172 7.54 -3.59 -24.64
N ILE A 173 7.62 -3.37 -25.95
CA ILE A 173 7.41 -2.07 -26.59
C ILE A 173 6.39 -2.22 -27.70
N VAL A 174 5.39 -1.35 -27.72
CA VAL A 174 4.40 -1.25 -28.80
C VAL A 174 4.75 -0.02 -29.65
N THR A 175 5.00 -0.24 -30.94
CA THR A 175 5.41 0.79 -31.91
C THR A 175 4.35 0.97 -33.00
N GLY A 176 4.60 1.88 -33.96
CA GLY A 176 3.66 2.18 -35.05
C GLY A 176 2.50 3.08 -34.63
N LEU A 177 2.67 3.81 -33.51
CA LEU A 177 1.71 4.78 -32.98
C LEU A 177 2.04 6.19 -33.49
N THR A 178 1.07 7.08 -33.44
CA THR A 178 1.19 8.48 -33.86
C THR A 178 0.97 9.43 -32.67
N LYS A 179 2.04 9.66 -31.90
CA LYS A 179 2.05 10.44 -30.65
C LYS A 179 1.03 9.91 -29.63
N PRO A 180 1.27 8.72 -29.04
CA PRO A 180 0.35 8.14 -28.06
C PRO A 180 0.24 9.04 -26.82
N PHE A 181 -0.99 9.24 -26.32
CA PHE A 181 -1.26 10.13 -25.20
C PHE A 181 -1.87 9.39 -24.01
N GLY A 182 -3.07 8.83 -24.18
CA GLY A 182 -3.87 8.13 -23.17
C GLY A 182 -3.92 6.63 -23.41
N ILE A 183 -4.07 5.85 -22.35
CA ILE A 183 -4.23 4.40 -22.38
C ILE A 183 -5.43 4.00 -21.53
N ALA A 184 -6.30 3.14 -22.07
CA ALA A 184 -7.37 2.45 -21.36
C ALA A 184 -7.33 0.95 -21.67
N PHE A 185 -8.07 0.16 -20.89
CA PHE A 185 -8.20 -1.28 -21.11
C PHE A 185 -9.66 -1.68 -21.13
N ASN A 186 -10.08 -2.49 -22.10
CA ASN A 186 -11.40 -3.10 -22.06
C ASN A 186 -11.44 -4.27 -21.04
N ASN A 187 -12.62 -4.86 -20.83
CA ASN A 187 -12.81 -6.01 -19.92
C ASN A 187 -11.99 -7.25 -20.30
N GLN A 188 -11.53 -7.34 -21.55
CA GLN A 188 -10.65 -8.40 -22.05
C GLN A 188 -9.17 -8.05 -21.93
N GLN A 189 -8.83 -6.97 -21.22
CA GLN A 189 -7.46 -6.44 -21.06
C GLN A 189 -6.79 -6.03 -22.38
N CYS A 190 -7.57 -5.83 -23.43
CA CYS A 190 -7.07 -5.28 -24.69
C CYS A 190 -6.87 -3.78 -24.51
N MET A 191 -5.71 -3.30 -24.94
CA MET A 191 -5.25 -1.93 -24.73
C MET A 191 -5.84 -1.00 -25.78
N ILE A 192 -6.46 0.11 -25.37
CA ILE A 192 -6.90 1.20 -26.24
C ILE A 192 -5.96 2.37 -26.02
N VAL A 193 -5.35 2.86 -27.10
CA VAL A 193 -4.43 4.00 -27.07
C VAL A 193 -5.04 5.16 -27.84
N SER A 194 -5.09 6.34 -27.24
CA SER A 194 -5.37 7.56 -27.98
C SER A 194 -4.12 8.05 -28.70
N GLU A 195 -4.24 8.26 -30.00
CA GLU A 195 -3.16 8.69 -30.88
C GLU A 195 -3.38 10.14 -31.28
N LEU A 196 -2.72 11.05 -30.54
CA LEU A 196 -2.89 12.49 -30.71
C LEU A 196 -2.59 12.92 -32.14
N GLY A 197 -1.50 12.42 -32.73
CA GLY A 197 -1.09 12.79 -34.09
C GLY A 197 -1.94 12.15 -35.19
N GLY A 198 -2.59 11.02 -34.89
CA GLY A 198 -3.43 10.29 -35.83
C GLY A 198 -4.91 10.68 -35.79
N HIS A 199 -5.33 11.48 -34.81
CA HIS A 199 -6.73 11.85 -34.63
C HIS A 199 -7.66 10.62 -34.50
N GLN A 200 -7.18 9.61 -33.78
CA GLN A 200 -7.81 8.28 -33.72
C GLN A 200 -7.54 7.57 -32.38
N LEU A 201 -8.32 6.54 -32.10
CA LEU A 201 -8.06 5.54 -31.06
C LEU A 201 -7.69 4.21 -31.71
N THR A 202 -6.67 3.53 -31.20
CA THR A 202 -6.26 2.20 -31.68
C THR A 202 -6.35 1.16 -30.57
N LEU A 203 -7.03 0.06 -30.87
CA LEU A 203 -7.21 -1.10 -30.00
C LEU A 203 -6.16 -2.17 -30.34
N PHE A 204 -5.49 -2.69 -29.32
CA PHE A 204 -4.48 -3.75 -29.41
C PHE A 204 -4.89 -4.96 -28.59
N ASP A 205 -4.56 -6.16 -29.06
CA ASP A 205 -4.67 -7.39 -28.28
C ASP A 205 -3.64 -7.40 -27.12
N THR A 206 -3.77 -8.36 -26.19
CA THR A 206 -2.83 -8.51 -25.06
C THR A 206 -1.39 -8.80 -25.50
N ARG A 207 -1.18 -9.27 -26.74
CA ARG A 207 0.14 -9.49 -27.36
C ARG A 207 0.68 -8.24 -28.05
N GLY A 208 -0.08 -7.14 -28.10
CA GLY A 208 0.33 -5.87 -28.69
C GLY A 208 0.09 -5.78 -30.20
N HIS A 209 -0.69 -6.69 -30.78
CA HIS A 209 -1.10 -6.59 -32.18
C HIS A 209 -2.30 -5.68 -32.30
N LYS A 210 -2.26 -4.76 -33.27
CA LYS A 210 -3.39 -3.90 -33.61
C LYS A 210 -4.58 -4.75 -34.06
N ILE A 211 -5.72 -4.58 -33.39
CA ILE A 211 -7.01 -5.17 -33.75
C ILE A 211 -7.75 -4.23 -34.70
N MET A 212 -7.94 -2.97 -34.29
CA MET A 212 -8.68 -1.97 -35.06
C MET A 212 -8.28 -0.55 -34.66
N THR A 213 -8.67 0.40 -35.50
CA THR A 213 -8.59 1.83 -35.24
C THR A 213 -9.95 2.44 -35.53
N PHE A 214 -10.38 3.42 -34.74
CA PHE A 214 -11.57 4.20 -35.01
C PHE A 214 -11.38 5.66 -34.61
N GLY A 215 -12.20 6.54 -35.19
CA GLY A 215 -11.97 7.99 -35.18
C GLY A 215 -11.35 8.47 -36.49
N THR A 216 -11.74 9.68 -36.90
CA THR A 216 -11.16 10.39 -38.03
C THR A 216 -11.06 11.87 -37.69
N TYR A 217 -10.15 12.57 -38.36
CA TYR A 217 -10.00 14.02 -38.24
C TYR A 217 -11.25 14.76 -38.73
N GLY A 218 -11.76 15.69 -37.92
CA GLY A 218 -12.77 16.66 -38.34
C GLY A 218 -13.66 17.16 -37.19
N GLY A 219 -14.57 18.08 -37.51
CA GLY A 219 -15.38 18.79 -36.53
C GLY A 219 -16.69 18.11 -36.15
N ASN A 220 -17.12 17.08 -36.89
CA ASN A 220 -18.41 16.42 -36.64
C ASN A 220 -18.44 15.74 -35.26
N PRO A 221 -19.64 15.46 -34.70
CA PRO A 221 -19.77 14.83 -33.38
C PRO A 221 -19.02 13.49 -33.23
N GLU A 222 -18.93 12.68 -34.27
CA GLU A 222 -18.24 11.39 -34.31
C GLU A 222 -16.74 11.47 -34.63
N GLN A 223 -16.29 12.62 -35.12
CA GLN A 223 -14.90 12.89 -35.48
C GLN A 223 -14.14 13.43 -34.27
N MET A 224 -12.84 13.21 -34.22
CA MET A 224 -12.00 13.60 -33.09
C MET A 224 -10.79 14.39 -33.56
N ILE A 225 -10.42 15.39 -32.78
CA ILE A 225 -9.23 16.20 -33.03
C ILE A 225 -8.34 16.15 -31.79
N TYR A 226 -7.09 15.71 -31.97
CA TYR A 226 -6.10 15.53 -30.90
C TYR A 226 -6.67 14.79 -29.67
N PRO A 227 -7.10 13.51 -29.81
CA PRO A 227 -7.64 12.78 -28.66
C PRO A 227 -6.58 12.60 -27.57
N THR A 228 -6.96 12.88 -26.33
CA THR A 228 -6.07 12.89 -25.15
C THR A 228 -6.46 11.79 -24.16
N GLY A 229 -7.21 12.10 -23.10
CA GLY A 229 -7.66 11.12 -22.11
C GLY A 229 -8.62 10.11 -22.73
N VAL A 230 -8.43 8.83 -22.40
CA VAL A 230 -9.32 7.73 -22.80
C VAL A 230 -9.59 6.83 -21.61
N VAL A 231 -10.84 6.40 -21.42
CA VAL A 231 -11.26 5.46 -20.38
C VAL A 231 -12.40 4.57 -20.85
N THR A 232 -12.58 3.44 -20.18
CA THR A 232 -13.58 2.43 -20.50
C THR A 232 -14.46 2.14 -19.30
N ASP A 233 -15.78 2.03 -19.50
CA ASP A 233 -16.69 1.53 -18.47
C ASP A 233 -16.79 0.00 -18.48
N ARG A 234 -17.54 -0.55 -17.52
CA ARG A 234 -17.76 -2.01 -17.40
C ARG A 234 -18.52 -2.64 -18.57
N SER A 235 -19.14 -1.84 -19.43
CA SER A 235 -19.81 -2.30 -20.65
C SER A 235 -18.94 -2.14 -21.89
N ASP A 236 -17.65 -1.85 -21.71
CA ASP A 236 -16.68 -1.55 -22.77
C ASP A 236 -17.06 -0.34 -23.64
N ASN A 237 -17.89 0.59 -23.12
CA ASN A 237 -17.99 1.90 -23.77
C ASN A 237 -16.72 2.68 -23.53
N VAL A 238 -16.26 3.37 -24.57
CA VAL A 238 -15.02 4.15 -24.58
C VAL A 238 -15.38 5.64 -24.49
N TYR A 239 -14.82 6.32 -23.51
CA TYR A 239 -14.95 7.76 -23.32
C TYR A 239 -13.63 8.41 -23.66
N VAL A 240 -13.66 9.45 -24.48
CA VAL A 240 -12.46 10.14 -24.96
C VAL A 240 -12.62 11.65 -24.92
N SER A 241 -11.61 12.31 -24.37
CA SER A 241 -11.43 13.76 -24.47
C SER A 241 -10.77 14.07 -25.82
N SER A 242 -11.34 14.99 -26.59
CA SER A 242 -10.80 15.48 -27.87
C SER A 242 -11.21 16.94 -28.05
N GLU A 243 -10.40 17.79 -28.71
CA GLU A 243 -10.63 19.23 -28.96
C GLU A 243 -11.93 19.84 -28.38
N HIS A 244 -11.88 20.28 -27.12
CA HIS A 244 -12.97 20.90 -26.37
C HIS A 244 -14.25 20.07 -26.14
N LYS A 245 -14.18 18.75 -26.33
CA LYS A 245 -15.30 17.82 -26.30
C LYS A 245 -14.97 16.57 -25.48
N LEU A 246 -16.02 15.94 -24.98
CA LEU A 246 -16.01 14.60 -24.41
C LEU A 246 -16.96 13.73 -25.24
N GLN A 247 -16.46 12.60 -25.74
CA GLN A 247 -17.19 11.71 -26.64
C GLN A 247 -17.28 10.31 -26.06
N LYS A 248 -18.39 9.62 -26.34
CA LYS A 248 -18.67 8.23 -25.95
C LYS A 248 -18.85 7.39 -27.21
N PHE A 249 -18.14 6.27 -27.27
CA PHE A 249 -18.22 5.25 -28.31
C PHE A 249 -18.54 3.89 -27.68
N ASN A 250 -19.12 2.96 -28.42
CA ASN A 250 -19.19 1.56 -27.97
C ASN A 250 -17.86 0.83 -28.22
N SER A 251 -17.78 -0.43 -27.78
CA SER A 251 -16.60 -1.29 -27.93
C SER A 251 -16.20 -1.58 -29.39
N SER A 252 -17.11 -1.36 -30.34
CA SER A 252 -16.86 -1.51 -31.79
C SER A 252 -16.47 -0.19 -32.46
N GLY A 253 -16.26 0.89 -31.69
CA GLY A 253 -15.87 2.20 -32.21
C GLY A 253 -17.02 3.00 -32.84
N VAL A 254 -18.27 2.61 -32.63
CA VAL A 254 -19.44 3.37 -33.09
C VAL A 254 -19.72 4.50 -32.11
N PHE A 255 -19.84 5.72 -32.63
CA PHE A 255 -20.19 6.90 -31.83
C PHE A 255 -21.59 6.77 -31.22
N ILE A 256 -21.71 7.05 -29.92
CA ILE A 256 -22.97 7.03 -29.17
C ILE A 256 -23.45 8.45 -28.90
N LYS A 257 -22.59 9.27 -28.26
CA LYS A 257 -22.94 10.61 -27.79
C LYS A 257 -21.68 11.46 -27.60
N GLY A 258 -21.82 12.77 -27.73
CA GLY A 258 -20.79 13.73 -27.38
C GLY A 258 -21.38 14.91 -26.61
N THR A 259 -20.53 15.60 -25.86
CA THR A 259 -20.86 16.85 -25.17
C THR A 259 -19.64 17.77 -25.20
N GLY A 260 -19.84 19.04 -24.88
CA GLY A 260 -18.79 20.04 -24.82
C GLY A 260 -18.64 20.88 -26.09
N GLN A 261 -18.06 22.04 -25.87
CA GLN A 261 -17.63 23.03 -26.86
C GLN A 261 -16.56 23.90 -26.20
N MET A 262 -15.81 24.66 -27.00
CA MET A 262 -14.83 25.59 -26.45
C MET A 262 -15.52 26.63 -25.54
N GLY A 263 -15.08 26.75 -24.29
CA GLY A 263 -15.66 27.72 -23.37
C GLY A 263 -15.24 27.52 -21.92
N LYS A 264 -15.91 28.24 -21.01
CA LYS A 264 -15.59 28.30 -19.57
C LYS A 264 -16.76 27.91 -18.67
N ARG A 265 -17.98 27.79 -19.22
CA ARG A 265 -19.17 27.42 -18.46
C ARG A 265 -19.15 25.94 -18.10
N GLU A 266 -20.04 25.53 -17.22
CA GLU A 266 -20.28 24.13 -16.90
C GLU A 266 -20.62 23.34 -18.17
N GLY A 267 -19.96 22.19 -18.37
CA GLY A 267 -20.09 21.38 -19.57
C GLY A 267 -19.37 21.91 -20.81
N GLU A 268 -18.81 23.13 -20.79
CA GLU A 268 -17.88 23.63 -21.82
C GLU A 268 -16.43 23.30 -21.41
N PHE A 269 -15.54 23.06 -22.37
CA PHE A 269 -14.15 22.72 -22.10
C PHE A 269 -13.18 23.68 -22.78
N TYR A 270 -11.99 23.81 -22.22
CA TYR A 270 -10.83 24.39 -22.88
C TYR A 270 -9.65 23.42 -22.73
N ASP A 271 -9.32 22.72 -23.82
CA ASP A 271 -8.30 21.67 -23.90
C ASP A 271 -8.40 20.60 -22.80
N PRO A 272 -9.45 19.75 -22.84
CA PRO A 272 -9.56 18.65 -21.91
C PRO A 272 -8.43 17.63 -22.14
N CYS A 273 -7.86 17.11 -21.06
CA CYS A 273 -6.75 16.17 -21.07
C CYS A 273 -7.18 14.82 -20.48
N GLY A 274 -6.54 14.39 -19.40
CA GLY A 274 -6.80 13.11 -18.73
C GLY A 274 -8.25 12.98 -18.28
N ALA A 275 -8.73 11.73 -18.34
CA ALA A 275 -10.03 11.34 -17.83
C ALA A 275 -9.86 10.09 -16.96
N THR A 276 -10.71 9.96 -15.94
CA THR A 276 -10.81 8.74 -15.13
C THR A 276 -12.25 8.41 -14.80
N LEU A 277 -12.51 7.12 -14.56
CA LEU A 277 -13.77 6.65 -14.01
C LEU A 277 -13.57 6.28 -12.55
N TYR A 278 -14.45 6.80 -11.69
CA TYR A 278 -14.53 6.43 -10.29
C TYR A 278 -16.00 6.35 -9.89
N ASN A 279 -16.42 5.22 -9.30
CA ASN A 279 -17.82 4.96 -8.91
C ASN A 279 -18.85 5.31 -10.01
N ASN A 280 -18.63 4.82 -11.24
CA ASN A 280 -19.46 5.10 -12.42
C ASN A 280 -19.63 6.59 -12.74
N THR A 281 -18.66 7.42 -12.37
CA THR A 281 -18.64 8.86 -12.63
C THR A 281 -17.35 9.20 -13.36
N LEU A 282 -17.46 10.00 -14.42
CA LEU A 282 -16.33 10.49 -15.22
C LEU A 282 -15.78 11.76 -14.59
N TYR A 283 -14.47 11.81 -14.42
CA TYR A 283 -13.73 13.00 -14.01
C TYR A 283 -12.79 13.37 -15.15
N VAL A 284 -12.91 14.59 -15.66
CA VAL A 284 -12.18 15.06 -16.84
C VAL A 284 -11.40 16.32 -16.46
N CYS A 285 -10.08 16.28 -16.63
CA CYS A 285 -9.23 17.44 -16.44
C CYS A 285 -9.47 18.44 -17.57
N ASP A 286 -10.06 19.59 -17.25
CA ASP A 286 -10.33 20.70 -18.17
C ASP A 286 -9.17 21.70 -18.06
N ALA A 287 -8.05 21.34 -18.71
CA ALA A 287 -6.73 21.84 -18.34
C ALA A 287 -6.63 23.37 -18.42
N HIS A 288 -7.10 23.98 -19.51
CA HIS A 288 -7.00 25.43 -19.68
C HIS A 288 -8.10 26.23 -18.96
N ASN A 289 -9.07 25.54 -18.35
CA ASN A 289 -9.98 26.15 -17.38
C ASN A 289 -9.56 25.90 -15.92
N HIS A 290 -8.43 25.20 -15.70
CA HIS A 290 -7.83 24.99 -14.39
C HIS A 290 -8.77 24.31 -13.38
N ARG A 291 -9.55 23.35 -13.86
CA ARG A 291 -10.55 22.61 -13.08
C ARG A 291 -10.66 21.17 -13.54
N ILE A 292 -11.29 20.35 -12.73
CA ILE A 292 -11.78 19.03 -13.11
C ILE A 292 -13.29 19.13 -13.26
N GLN A 293 -13.84 18.62 -14.35
CA GLN A 293 -15.29 18.52 -14.54
C GLN A 293 -15.76 17.08 -14.37
N VAL A 294 -16.91 16.92 -13.71
CA VAL A 294 -17.48 15.64 -13.32
C VAL A 294 -18.75 15.39 -14.13
N PHE A 295 -18.87 14.21 -14.73
CA PHE A 295 -20.00 13.81 -15.57
C PHE A 295 -20.51 12.42 -15.17
N ASP A 296 -21.79 12.15 -15.42
CA ASP A 296 -22.30 10.78 -15.42
C ASP A 296 -21.88 10.03 -16.71
N LEU A 297 -22.18 8.73 -16.79
CA LEU A 297 -21.88 7.90 -17.97
C LEU A 297 -22.71 8.27 -19.22
N ASP A 298 -23.72 9.11 -19.07
CA ASP A 298 -24.52 9.66 -20.17
C ASP A 298 -24.01 11.04 -20.62
N LEU A 299 -22.86 11.48 -20.11
CA LEU A 299 -22.20 12.75 -20.43
C LEU A 299 -22.99 13.98 -19.96
N ASN A 300 -23.84 13.85 -18.94
CA ASN A 300 -24.47 14.99 -18.29
C ASN A 300 -23.53 15.56 -17.24
N PHE A 301 -23.37 16.89 -17.22
CA PHE A 301 -22.54 17.57 -16.24
C PHE A 301 -23.13 17.41 -14.83
N VAL A 302 -22.27 17.14 -13.85
CA VAL A 302 -22.64 16.95 -12.45
C VAL A 302 -22.12 18.10 -11.60
N ARG A 303 -20.80 18.38 -11.66
CA ARG A 303 -20.14 19.45 -10.90
C ARG A 303 -18.73 19.71 -11.42
N SER A 304 -18.09 20.76 -10.90
CA SER A 304 -16.67 21.04 -11.11
C SER A 304 -15.89 21.07 -9.80
N ILE A 305 -14.60 20.74 -9.87
CA ILE A 305 -13.67 20.77 -8.74
C ILE A 305 -12.48 21.66 -9.09
N GLY A 306 -12.15 22.56 -8.18
CA GLY A 306 -11.01 23.47 -8.27
C GLY A 306 -11.24 24.71 -9.13
N THR A 307 -10.27 25.62 -9.02
CA THR A 307 -10.20 26.89 -9.74
C THR A 307 -8.74 27.20 -10.07
N TYR A 308 -8.50 28.18 -10.93
CA TYR A 308 -7.14 28.67 -11.16
C TYR A 308 -6.45 29.14 -9.87
N GLY A 309 -5.18 28.76 -9.69
CA GLY A 309 -4.31 29.25 -8.63
C GLY A 309 -3.27 28.23 -8.17
N ASN A 310 -2.55 28.54 -7.10
CA ASN A 310 -1.50 27.70 -6.52
C ASN A 310 -1.79 27.29 -5.06
N GLY A 311 -2.91 27.73 -4.49
CA GLY A 311 -3.36 27.33 -3.16
C GLY A 311 -3.90 25.91 -3.11
N SER A 312 -4.28 25.46 -1.91
CA SER A 312 -4.92 24.16 -1.68
C SER A 312 -6.23 24.03 -2.47
N GLY A 313 -6.34 22.98 -3.30
CA GLY A 313 -7.52 22.74 -4.15
C GLY A 313 -7.65 23.69 -5.34
N GLN A 314 -6.69 24.58 -5.55
CA GLN A 314 -6.54 25.35 -6.78
C GLN A 314 -5.55 24.64 -7.70
N PHE A 315 -5.74 24.79 -9.01
CA PHE A 315 -4.91 24.15 -10.02
C PHE A 315 -4.33 25.16 -11.00
N ASP A 316 -3.21 24.80 -11.62
CA ASP A 316 -2.74 25.41 -12.85
C ASP A 316 -2.52 24.30 -13.88
N LYS A 317 -3.43 24.18 -14.85
CA LYS A 317 -3.41 23.15 -15.90
C LYS A 317 -3.35 21.72 -15.34
N PRO A 318 -4.39 21.27 -14.62
CA PRO A 318 -4.46 19.86 -14.24
C PRO A 318 -4.49 19.01 -15.51
N LEU A 319 -3.60 18.02 -15.63
CA LEU A 319 -3.51 17.18 -16.84
C LEU A 319 -4.06 15.78 -16.66
N ASP A 320 -4.08 15.26 -15.44
CA ASP A 320 -4.59 13.92 -15.16
C ASP A 320 -5.11 13.81 -13.72
N VAL A 321 -6.00 12.85 -13.51
CA VAL A 321 -6.62 12.57 -12.23
C VAL A 321 -6.82 11.07 -12.07
N LYS A 322 -6.46 10.52 -10.90
CA LYS A 322 -6.72 9.12 -10.52
C LYS A 322 -7.20 9.01 -9.10
N PHE A 323 -7.86 7.89 -8.80
CA PHE A 323 -8.32 7.57 -7.46
C PHE A 323 -7.55 6.38 -6.91
N ASP A 324 -7.20 6.45 -5.63
CA ASP A 324 -6.74 5.27 -4.89
C ASP A 324 -7.92 4.40 -4.43
N ILE A 325 -7.60 3.26 -3.80
CA ILE A 325 -8.61 2.33 -3.28
C ILE A 325 -9.41 2.88 -2.09
N ALA A 326 -8.89 3.91 -1.41
CA ALA A 326 -9.57 4.59 -0.31
C ALA A 326 -10.53 5.68 -0.81
N GLY A 327 -10.47 6.01 -2.11
CA GLY A 327 -11.27 7.06 -2.72
C GLY A 327 -10.62 8.44 -2.68
N ASN A 328 -9.33 8.53 -2.36
CA ASN A 328 -8.59 9.79 -2.47
C ASN A 328 -8.25 10.04 -3.94
N MET A 329 -8.48 11.27 -4.38
CA MET A 329 -8.21 11.77 -5.71
C MET A 329 -6.81 12.39 -5.77
N TYR A 330 -5.96 11.88 -6.66
CA TYR A 330 -4.64 12.40 -6.97
C TYR A 330 -4.69 13.17 -8.29
N VAL A 331 -4.26 14.42 -8.29
CA VAL A 331 -4.31 15.31 -9.45
C VAL A 331 -2.89 15.72 -9.85
N ALA A 332 -2.55 15.49 -11.12
CA ALA A 332 -1.32 15.98 -11.75
C ALA A 332 -1.48 17.46 -12.11
N ASP A 333 -1.06 18.34 -11.18
CA ASP A 333 -1.18 19.79 -11.27
C ASP A 333 0.06 20.35 -12.00
N PHE A 334 0.02 20.27 -13.33
CA PHE A 334 1.19 20.42 -14.21
C PHE A 334 1.88 21.77 -14.08
N GLY A 335 1.11 22.86 -14.07
CA GLY A 335 1.62 24.23 -13.99
C GLY A 335 2.23 24.58 -12.64
N ASN A 336 1.68 24.00 -11.56
CA ASN A 336 2.21 24.15 -10.21
C ASN A 336 3.30 23.11 -9.86
N GLU A 337 3.69 22.24 -10.80
CA GLU A 337 4.73 21.23 -10.65
C GLU A 337 4.57 20.36 -9.39
N ARG A 338 3.35 19.88 -9.12
CA ARG A 338 3.03 19.09 -7.93
C ARG A 338 1.98 18.02 -8.20
N LEU A 339 1.90 17.04 -7.30
CA LEU A 339 0.66 16.28 -7.11
C LEU A 339 -0.14 16.87 -5.95
N GLN A 340 -1.44 16.99 -6.13
CA GLN A 340 -2.38 17.25 -5.04
C GLN A 340 -3.22 16.00 -4.76
N VAL A 341 -3.38 15.69 -3.47
CA VAL A 341 -4.28 14.65 -2.97
C VAL A 341 -5.48 15.32 -2.33
N MET A 342 -6.66 14.84 -2.68
CA MET A 342 -7.94 15.38 -2.26
C MET A 342 -8.89 14.23 -1.91
N ASP A 343 -9.93 14.49 -1.14
CA ASP A 343 -11.01 13.51 -1.01
C ASP A 343 -11.89 13.48 -2.28
N ALA A 344 -12.82 12.53 -2.34
CA ALA A 344 -13.74 12.40 -3.47
C ALA A 344 -14.65 13.63 -3.66
N ASP A 345 -14.89 14.42 -2.62
CA ASP A 345 -15.67 15.66 -2.67
C ASP A 345 -14.85 16.85 -3.19
N GLY A 346 -13.53 16.71 -3.33
CA GLY A 346 -12.63 17.75 -3.81
C GLY A 346 -12.11 18.65 -2.69
N ASN A 347 -12.12 18.20 -1.43
CA ASN A 347 -11.42 18.88 -0.35
C ASN A 347 -9.94 18.47 -0.35
N PHE A 348 -9.06 19.44 -0.17
CA PHE A 348 -7.62 19.21 -0.13
C PHE A 348 -7.21 18.36 1.08
N ILE A 349 -6.36 17.35 0.86
CA ILE A 349 -5.75 16.52 1.90
C ILE A 349 -4.26 16.85 2.03
N SER A 350 -3.51 16.77 0.93
CA SER A 350 -2.05 16.98 0.94
C SER A 350 -1.53 17.32 -0.47
N ALA A 351 -0.25 17.70 -0.55
CA ALA A 351 0.46 17.87 -1.81
C ALA A 351 1.93 17.50 -1.64
N PHE A 352 2.55 17.01 -2.72
CA PHE A 352 3.97 16.63 -2.73
C PHE A 352 4.57 16.78 -4.13
N GLY A 353 5.90 16.62 -4.22
CA GLY A 353 6.65 16.67 -5.48
C GLY A 353 7.21 18.04 -5.87
N GLN A 354 7.07 19.09 -5.04
CA GLN A 354 7.60 20.43 -5.37
C GLN A 354 9.10 20.60 -5.05
N GLU A 355 9.63 19.77 -4.15
CA GLU A 355 10.98 19.87 -3.60
C GLU A 355 11.58 18.48 -3.33
N GLY A 356 12.90 18.43 -3.07
CA GLY A 356 13.62 17.20 -2.77
C GLY A 356 14.06 16.41 -4.01
N GLU A 357 14.50 15.16 -3.79
CA GLU A 357 15.01 14.27 -4.87
C GLU A 357 13.92 13.91 -5.89
N GLY A 358 12.68 13.79 -5.44
CA GLY A 358 11.50 13.57 -6.27
C GLY A 358 10.81 14.87 -6.69
N LYS A 359 11.57 15.91 -7.03
CA LYS A 359 10.96 17.15 -7.55
C LYS A 359 10.42 16.93 -8.96
N LEU A 360 9.13 17.12 -9.13
CA LEU A 360 8.40 17.04 -10.39
C LEU A 360 8.67 18.27 -11.28
N ARG A 361 8.66 18.08 -12.60
CA ARG A 361 8.85 19.13 -13.60
C ARG A 361 7.77 19.02 -14.67
N GLY A 362 6.55 19.41 -14.31
CA GLY A 362 5.39 19.25 -15.17
C GLY A 362 4.87 17.81 -15.16
N PRO A 363 4.27 17.36 -14.04
CA PRO A 363 3.63 16.05 -13.98
C PRO A 363 2.48 15.98 -15.00
N SER A 364 2.55 15.03 -15.93
CA SER A 364 1.56 14.88 -17.02
C SER A 364 0.51 13.82 -16.73
N ALA A 365 0.86 12.80 -15.97
CA ALA A 365 -0.05 11.71 -15.61
C ALA A 365 0.32 11.13 -14.25
N VAL A 366 -0.66 10.56 -13.57
CA VAL A 366 -0.50 9.87 -12.30
C VAL A 366 -1.15 8.50 -12.39
N HIS A 367 -0.54 7.50 -11.74
CA HIS A 367 -1.13 6.18 -11.57
C HIS A 367 -0.86 5.66 -10.17
N ILE A 368 -1.87 5.09 -9.54
CA ILE A 368 -1.75 4.48 -8.22
C ILE A 368 -1.88 2.98 -8.42
N ALA A 369 -0.82 2.26 -8.09
CA ALA A 369 -0.83 0.81 -8.02
C ALA A 369 -0.20 0.37 -6.72
N ASP A 370 -0.86 -0.56 -6.03
CA ASP A 370 -0.42 -1.07 -4.75
C ASP A 370 -0.25 0.06 -3.70
N MET A 371 0.96 0.26 -3.17
CA MET A 371 1.31 1.33 -2.22
C MET A 371 2.06 2.49 -2.88
N TYR A 372 2.14 2.48 -4.21
CA TYR A 372 2.99 3.38 -4.97
C TYR A 372 2.18 4.33 -5.85
N VAL A 373 2.68 5.55 -5.95
CA VAL A 373 2.21 6.60 -6.85
C VAL A 373 3.27 6.79 -7.92
N TYR A 374 2.93 6.41 -9.15
CA TYR A 374 3.77 6.59 -10.33
C TYR A 374 3.36 7.87 -11.03
N VAL A 375 4.33 8.73 -11.35
CA VAL A 375 4.08 10.03 -11.96
C VAL A 375 4.93 10.18 -13.20
N SER A 376 4.28 10.36 -14.34
CA SER A 376 4.96 10.76 -15.56
C SER A 376 5.40 12.21 -15.44
N ASP A 377 6.71 12.43 -15.47
CA ASP A 377 7.30 13.76 -15.38
C ASP A 377 7.72 14.24 -16.77
N TRP A 378 6.89 15.10 -17.36
CA TRP A 378 6.98 15.44 -18.78
C TRP A 378 8.26 16.19 -19.14
N ARG A 379 8.69 17.17 -18.33
CA ARG A 379 9.97 17.88 -18.57
C ARG A 379 11.16 17.09 -18.01
N GLY A 380 10.92 16.17 -17.07
CA GLY A 380 11.94 15.28 -16.52
C GLY A 380 12.33 14.14 -17.47
N ASP A 381 11.47 13.80 -18.43
CA ASP A 381 11.61 12.62 -19.29
C ASP A 381 11.81 11.32 -18.48
N CYS A 382 11.11 11.22 -17.35
CA CYS A 382 11.21 10.10 -16.42
C CYS A 382 9.86 9.81 -15.76
N ILE A 383 9.81 8.68 -15.07
CA ILE A 383 8.73 8.32 -14.16
C ILE A 383 9.26 8.42 -12.74
N ASN A 384 8.63 9.25 -11.91
CA ASN A 384 8.91 9.33 -10.48
C ASN A 384 7.97 8.39 -9.71
N VAL A 385 8.49 7.72 -8.68
CA VAL A 385 7.74 6.79 -7.84
C VAL A 385 7.77 7.28 -6.39
N TYR A 386 6.60 7.42 -5.80
CA TYR A 386 6.39 7.82 -4.41
C TYR A 386 5.60 6.75 -3.66
N GLU A 387 5.67 6.78 -2.34
CA GLU A 387 4.64 6.19 -1.49
C GLU A 387 3.35 7.02 -1.57
N THR A 388 2.20 6.43 -1.21
CA THR A 388 0.93 7.18 -1.08
C THR A 388 0.99 8.29 -0.03
N SER A 389 1.95 8.23 0.90
CA SER A 389 2.27 9.28 1.87
C SER A 389 2.92 10.52 1.25
N GLY A 390 3.41 10.42 0.00
CA GLY A 390 4.16 11.48 -0.69
C GLY A 390 5.68 11.37 -0.57
N ASN A 391 6.20 10.38 0.16
CA ASN A 391 7.64 10.13 0.25
C ASN A 391 8.19 9.64 -1.09
N PHE A 392 9.24 10.26 -1.61
CA PHE A 392 9.91 9.81 -2.82
C PHE A 392 10.67 8.50 -2.58
N ILE A 393 10.60 7.59 -3.56
CA ILE A 393 11.26 6.28 -3.51
C ILE A 393 12.37 6.20 -4.55
N THR A 394 12.03 6.43 -5.82
CA THR A 394 12.95 6.29 -6.93
C THR A 394 12.40 6.93 -8.20
N SER A 395 13.23 7.01 -9.23
CA SER A 395 12.85 7.44 -10.56
C SER A 395 13.48 6.53 -11.60
N PHE A 396 12.79 6.26 -12.70
CA PHE A 396 13.35 5.54 -13.84
C PHE A 396 13.08 6.25 -15.15
N GLY A 397 13.97 5.99 -16.12
CA GLY A 397 14.01 6.68 -17.39
C GLY A 397 14.74 8.02 -17.37
N LYS A 398 15.04 8.50 -18.58
CA LYS A 398 15.76 9.74 -18.87
C LYS A 398 15.45 10.15 -20.30
N HIS A 399 15.81 11.37 -20.68
CA HIS A 399 15.71 11.82 -22.06
C HIS A 399 16.45 10.89 -23.03
N GLY A 400 15.74 10.34 -24.03
CA GLY A 400 16.35 9.52 -25.07
C GLY A 400 15.35 8.68 -25.86
N GLU A 401 15.87 7.89 -26.80
CA GLU A 401 15.09 7.02 -27.70
C GLU A 401 15.30 5.54 -27.39
N LYS A 402 16.25 5.20 -26.51
CA LYS A 402 16.57 3.80 -26.17
C LYS A 402 15.47 3.19 -25.31
N GLU A 403 15.44 1.87 -25.23
CA GLU A 403 14.55 1.16 -24.31
C GLU A 403 14.78 1.64 -22.87
N GLY A 404 13.70 2.00 -22.17
CA GLY A 404 13.74 2.59 -20.84
C GLY A 404 13.94 4.11 -20.80
N ASP A 405 14.42 4.73 -21.89
CA ASP A 405 14.47 6.20 -22.03
C ASP A 405 13.11 6.73 -22.51
N PHE A 406 12.80 8.00 -22.23
CA PHE A 406 11.55 8.66 -22.64
C PHE A 406 11.80 9.98 -23.35
N ARG A 407 10.80 10.41 -24.13
CA ARG A 407 10.62 11.79 -24.55
C ARG A 407 9.16 12.19 -24.36
N ALA A 408 8.92 13.20 -23.52
CA ALA A 408 7.60 13.70 -23.21
C ALA A 408 6.63 12.58 -22.76
N PRO A 409 6.92 11.84 -21.67
CA PRO A 409 6.03 10.81 -21.19
C PRO A 409 4.65 11.41 -20.80
N TYR A 410 3.57 10.74 -21.23
CA TYR A 410 2.19 11.08 -20.87
C TYR A 410 1.56 9.98 -20.03
N CYS A 411 0.44 9.38 -20.45
CA CYS A 411 -0.30 8.42 -19.63
C CYS A 411 0.61 7.31 -19.10
N ILE A 412 0.47 7.09 -17.80
CA ILE A 412 0.97 5.93 -17.09
C ILE A 412 -0.23 5.21 -16.49
N THR A 413 -0.30 3.89 -16.63
CA THR A 413 -1.40 3.08 -16.11
C THR A 413 -0.98 1.61 -15.97
N SER A 414 -1.83 0.79 -15.37
CA SER A 414 -1.66 -0.68 -15.34
C SER A 414 -2.99 -1.38 -15.61
N CYS A 415 -2.93 -2.67 -15.90
CA CYS A 415 -4.09 -3.54 -15.87
C CYS A 415 -3.85 -4.73 -14.93
N ALA A 416 -4.73 -5.73 -14.94
CA ALA A 416 -4.63 -6.86 -14.02
C ALA A 416 -3.46 -7.82 -14.31
N ASP A 417 -2.73 -7.64 -15.42
CA ASP A 417 -1.47 -8.33 -15.70
C ASP A 417 -0.33 -7.91 -14.75
N GLY A 418 -0.47 -6.76 -14.09
CA GLY A 418 0.48 -6.22 -13.13
C GLY A 418 1.67 -5.49 -13.75
N TYR A 419 1.65 -5.19 -15.05
CA TYR A 419 2.66 -4.37 -15.71
C TYR A 419 2.29 -2.88 -15.72
N ILE A 420 3.29 -2.02 -15.79
CA ILE A 420 3.12 -0.57 -15.94
C ILE A 420 3.30 -0.18 -17.41
N TYR A 421 2.30 0.49 -17.97
CA TYR A 421 2.26 0.94 -19.36
C TYR A 421 2.48 2.45 -19.39
N VAL A 422 3.43 2.91 -20.20
CA VAL A 422 3.79 4.32 -20.31
C VAL A 422 3.76 4.77 -21.76
N CYS A 423 2.98 5.81 -22.05
CA CYS A 423 3.01 6.53 -23.32
C CYS A 423 4.29 7.34 -23.45
N ASP A 424 5.20 6.91 -24.33
CA ASP A 424 6.42 7.62 -24.69
C ASP A 424 6.16 8.42 -25.97
N ASN A 425 5.47 9.55 -25.80
CA ASN A 425 4.83 10.29 -26.88
C ASN A 425 5.81 10.79 -27.94
N GLY A 426 6.93 11.36 -27.51
CA GLY A 426 7.96 11.88 -28.40
C GLY A 426 8.69 10.81 -29.20
N ASN A 427 8.64 9.55 -28.75
CA ASN A 427 9.21 8.38 -29.43
C ASN A 427 8.15 7.50 -30.11
N TYR A 428 6.90 7.94 -30.19
CA TYR A 428 5.84 7.26 -30.96
C TYR A 428 5.61 5.80 -30.52
N ARG A 429 5.72 5.52 -29.23
CA ARG A 429 5.62 4.16 -28.67
C ARG A 429 4.95 4.12 -27.30
N VAL A 430 4.51 2.93 -26.90
CA VAL A 430 4.17 2.60 -25.50
C VAL A 430 5.23 1.63 -24.99
N GLN A 431 5.79 1.92 -23.82
CA GLN A 431 6.73 1.04 -23.12
C GLN A 431 6.04 0.35 -21.95
N ILE A 432 6.26 -0.96 -21.78
CA ILE A 432 5.62 -1.80 -20.77
C ILE A 432 6.71 -2.32 -19.84
N PHE A 433 6.58 -2.08 -18.53
CA PHE A 433 7.56 -2.39 -17.49
C PHE A 433 7.04 -3.45 -16.51
#